data_AF-A0A7S1GCW6-F1
#
_entry.id   AF-A0A7S1GCW6-F1
#
_cell.length_a   1.000
_cell.length_b   1.000
_cell.length_c   1.000
_cell.angle_alpha   90.00
_cell.angle_beta   90.00
_cell.angle_gamma   90.00
#
_symmetry.space_group_name_H-M   'P 1'
#
loop_
_entity.id
_entity.type
_entity.pdbx_description
1 polymer ?
#
loop_
_entity_poly.entity_id
_entity_poly.type
_entity_poly.pdbx_seq_one_letter_code
_entity_poly.pdbx_strand_id
1 'polypeptide(L)'
;ETFYHMRTYHCEPDAVTYTAMISACGRADEIERADNMLTEMKHSDVQPTHATYNAAIWAMARSFRPGAAERAHELFDEMAAYGKAADARTYNAALLACSHTGDVDRAKDYMRRMVRDGVAPNLFSYTT
;
A
#
# COMPACT_ATOMS: atom_id res chain seq x y z
N GLU A 1 -16.55 6.81 -13.06
CA GLU A 1 -16.83 7.88 -14.04
C GLU A 1 -16.12 9.20 -13.73
N THR A 2 -16.02 9.65 -12.48
CA THR A 2 -15.41 10.96 -12.13
C THR A 2 -13.95 11.14 -12.55
N PHE A 3 -13.10 10.10 -12.47
CA PHE A 3 -11.69 10.16 -12.90
C PHE A 3 -11.54 10.35 -14.42
N TYR A 4 -12.31 9.59 -15.20
CA TYR A 4 -12.34 9.73 -16.67
C TYR A 4 -12.91 11.09 -17.08
N HIS A 5 -13.87 11.62 -16.31
CA HIS A 5 -14.37 12.98 -16.48
C HIS A 5 -13.31 14.05 -16.19
N MET A 6 -12.52 13.94 -15.10
CA MET A 6 -11.43 14.90 -14.81
C MET A 6 -10.44 15.01 -15.97
N ARG A 7 -10.06 13.87 -16.58
CA ARG A 7 -9.20 13.85 -17.77
C ARG A 7 -9.82 14.50 -19.00
N THR A 8 -11.13 14.34 -19.20
CA THR A 8 -11.84 14.96 -20.34
C THR A 8 -12.02 16.47 -20.20
N TYR A 9 -11.87 17.03 -19.00
CA TYR A 9 -11.90 18.48 -18.75
C TYR A 9 -10.51 19.13 -18.58
N HIS A 10 -9.42 18.45 -18.96
CA HIS A 10 -8.04 18.93 -18.80
C HIS A 10 -7.60 19.18 -17.34
N CYS A 11 -8.23 18.54 -16.37
CA CYS A 11 -7.71 18.49 -15.00
C CYS A 11 -6.76 17.28 -14.89
N GLU A 12 -5.45 17.54 -14.88
CA GLU A 12 -4.45 16.49 -14.68
C GLU A 12 -4.63 15.86 -13.29
N PRO A 13 -4.80 14.53 -13.20
CA PRO A 13 -4.90 13.86 -11.91
C PRO A 13 -3.64 14.08 -11.08
N ASP A 14 -3.82 14.59 -9.88
CA ASP A 14 -2.72 14.80 -8.93
C ASP A 14 -2.56 13.60 -7.99
N ALA A 15 -1.57 13.69 -7.08
CA ALA A 15 -1.30 12.61 -6.13
C ALA A 15 -2.48 12.31 -5.21
N VAL A 16 -3.31 13.31 -4.88
CA VAL A 16 -4.51 13.13 -4.07
C VAL A 16 -5.54 12.29 -4.82
N THR A 17 -5.75 12.59 -6.10
CA THR A 17 -6.68 11.89 -6.98
C THR A 17 -6.29 10.42 -7.13
N TYR A 18 -5.02 10.14 -7.45
CA TYR A 18 -4.53 8.75 -7.55
C TYR A 18 -4.65 8.00 -6.22
N THR A 19 -4.29 8.63 -5.09
CA THR A 19 -4.39 8.00 -3.76
C THR A 19 -5.84 7.65 -3.40
N ALA A 20 -6.79 8.52 -3.74
CA ALA A 20 -8.21 8.28 -3.52
C ALA A 20 -8.73 7.11 -4.38
N MET A 21 -8.32 7.04 -5.65
CA MET A 21 -8.66 5.93 -6.56
C MET A 21 -8.10 4.60 -6.08
N ILE A 22 -6.82 4.55 -5.70
CA ILE A 22 -6.18 3.36 -5.12
C ILE A 22 -6.94 2.89 -3.88
N SER A 23 -7.27 3.82 -2.97
CA SER A 23 -8.04 3.51 -1.76
C SER A 23 -9.45 2.98 -2.06
N ALA A 24 -10.11 3.53 -3.08
CA ALA A 24 -11.43 3.09 -3.51
C ALA A 24 -11.38 1.68 -4.13
N CYS A 25 -10.45 1.43 -5.06
CA CYS A 25 -10.23 0.11 -5.65
C CYS A 25 -9.89 -0.93 -4.58
N GLY A 26 -9.04 -0.59 -3.61
CA GLY A 26 -8.73 -1.48 -2.49
C GLY A 26 -9.94 -1.79 -1.61
N ARG A 27 -10.90 -0.88 -1.43
CA ARG A 27 -12.18 -1.16 -0.73
C ARG A 27 -13.12 -2.05 -1.52
N ALA A 28 -13.03 -2.02 -2.85
CA ALA A 28 -13.79 -2.87 -3.74
C ALA A 28 -13.10 -4.22 -4.03
N ASP A 29 -11.95 -4.51 -3.41
CA ASP A 29 -11.09 -5.67 -3.69
C ASP A 29 -10.68 -5.78 -5.17
N GLU A 30 -10.57 -4.64 -5.85
CA GLU A 30 -10.11 -4.51 -7.24
C GLU A 30 -8.59 -4.26 -7.27
N ILE A 31 -7.82 -5.20 -6.72
CA ILE A 31 -6.38 -5.01 -6.51
C ILE A 31 -5.59 -4.78 -7.80
N GLU A 32 -6.00 -5.39 -8.92
CA GLU A 32 -5.34 -5.17 -10.20
C GLU A 32 -5.55 -3.73 -10.69
N ARG A 33 -6.74 -3.16 -10.45
CA ARG A 33 -7.02 -1.76 -10.76
C ARG A 33 -6.25 -0.82 -9.83
N ALA A 34 -6.11 -1.16 -8.55
CA ALA A 34 -5.31 -0.39 -7.61
C ALA A 34 -3.83 -0.33 -8.04
N ASP A 35 -3.25 -1.46 -8.46
CA ASP A 35 -1.86 -1.52 -8.94
C ASP A 35 -1.67 -0.74 -10.25
N ASN A 36 -2.64 -0.84 -11.17
CA ASN A 36 -2.63 -0.08 -12.41
C ASN A 36 -2.68 1.43 -12.14
N MET A 37 -3.47 1.90 -11.18
CA MET A 37 -3.50 3.32 -10.81
C MET A 37 -2.16 3.80 -10.24
N LEU A 38 -1.49 2.98 -9.41
CA LEU A 38 -0.15 3.31 -8.89
C LEU A 38 0.89 3.35 -10.02
N THR A 39 0.81 2.40 -10.95
CA THR A 39 1.70 2.34 -12.12
C THR A 39 1.48 3.53 -13.04
N GLU A 40 0.23 3.88 -13.32
CA GLU A 40 -0.15 5.03 -14.15
C GLU A 40 0.31 6.35 -13.52
N MET A 41 0.18 6.49 -12.19
CA MET A 41 0.67 7.65 -11.44
C MET A 41 2.16 7.87 -11.69
N LYS A 42 2.98 6.81 -11.57
CA LYS A 42 4.43 6.87 -11.84
C LYS A 42 4.76 7.20 -13.29
N HIS A 43 4.01 6.67 -14.26
CA HIS A 43 4.21 6.97 -15.68
C HIS A 43 3.77 8.38 -16.09
N SER A 44 2.89 9.00 -15.31
CA SER A 44 2.40 10.36 -15.53
C SER A 44 3.27 11.41 -14.81
N ASP A 45 4.49 11.04 -14.40
CA ASP A 45 5.42 11.86 -13.62
C ASP A 45 4.85 12.40 -12.28
N VAL A 46 3.77 11.79 -11.78
CA VAL A 46 3.20 12.11 -10.48
C VAL A 46 3.88 11.24 -9.42
N GLN A 47 4.66 11.85 -8.54
CA GLN A 47 5.43 11.14 -7.51
C GLN A 47 4.52 10.50 -6.45
N PRO A 48 4.58 9.17 -6.23
CA PRO A 48 3.86 8.51 -5.14
C PRO A 48 4.22 9.13 -3.78
N THR A 49 3.18 9.44 -3.00
CA THR A 49 3.37 9.98 -1.66
C THR A 49 3.38 8.86 -0.62
N HIS A 50 3.75 9.20 0.61
CA HIS A 50 3.61 8.28 1.75
C HIS A 50 2.16 7.76 1.89
N ALA A 51 1.16 8.63 1.67
CA ALA A 51 -0.25 8.24 1.70
C ALA A 51 -0.62 7.28 0.56
N THR A 52 -0.03 7.48 -0.62
CA THR A 52 -0.22 6.62 -1.80
C THR A 52 0.28 5.20 -1.54
N TYR A 53 1.51 5.05 -1.04
CA TYR A 53 2.06 3.73 -0.69
C TYR A 53 1.25 3.06 0.42
N ASN A 54 0.89 3.78 1.49
CA ASN A 54 0.07 3.22 2.55
C ASN A 54 -1.30 2.75 2.04
N ALA A 55 -1.93 3.47 1.12
CA ALA A 55 -3.18 3.05 0.50
C ALA A 55 -3.00 1.78 -0.34
N ALA A 56 -1.94 1.69 -1.16
CA ALA A 56 -1.67 0.56 -2.03
C ALA A 56 -1.29 -0.70 -1.24
N ILE A 57 -0.35 -0.60 -0.30
CA ILE A 57 0.08 -1.73 0.55
C ILE A 57 -1.11 -2.26 1.33
N TRP A 58 -1.93 -1.39 1.93
CA TRP A 58 -3.10 -1.82 2.68
C TRP A 58 -4.20 -2.41 1.80
N ALA A 59 -4.34 -1.96 0.55
CA ALA A 59 -5.27 -2.55 -0.43
C ALA A 59 -4.83 -3.98 -0.81
N MET A 60 -3.54 -4.20 -1.01
CA MET A 60 -2.98 -5.51 -1.32
C MET A 60 -3.04 -6.45 -0.11
N ALA A 61 -2.63 -5.96 1.06
CA ALA A 61 -2.54 -6.75 2.29
C ALA A 61 -3.89 -7.32 2.77
N ARG A 62 -5.00 -6.62 2.53
CA ARG A 62 -6.34 -7.09 2.93
C ARG A 62 -6.97 -8.10 1.97
N SER A 63 -6.38 -8.27 0.78
CA SER A 63 -6.95 -9.09 -0.28
C SER A 63 -6.48 -10.52 -0.15
N PHE A 64 -7.40 -11.48 -0.32
CA PHE A 64 -7.09 -12.91 -0.35
C PHE A 64 -6.77 -13.43 -1.75
N ARG A 65 -6.66 -12.53 -2.74
CA ARG A 65 -6.29 -12.89 -4.11
C ARG A 65 -4.85 -13.44 -4.16
N PRO A 66 -4.57 -14.44 -5.00
CA PRO A 66 -3.21 -14.94 -5.20
C PRO A 66 -2.23 -13.83 -5.57
N GLY A 67 -1.08 -13.80 -4.92
CA GLY A 67 -0.03 -12.80 -5.17
C GLY A 67 -0.25 -11.43 -4.51
N ALA A 68 -1.43 -11.16 -3.92
CA ALA A 68 -1.70 -9.86 -3.27
C ALA A 68 -0.79 -9.61 -2.06
N ALA A 69 -0.62 -10.63 -1.21
CA ALA A 69 0.29 -10.54 -0.05
C ALA A 69 1.73 -10.25 -0.49
N GLU A 70 2.25 -10.98 -1.50
CA GLU A 70 3.60 -10.76 -2.02
C GLU A 70 3.76 -9.35 -2.59
N ARG A 71 2.76 -8.89 -3.36
CA ARG A 71 2.73 -7.53 -3.88
C ARG A 71 2.73 -6.48 -2.78
N ALA A 72 2.06 -6.73 -1.65
CA ALA A 72 2.10 -5.83 -0.49
C ALA A 72 3.52 -5.70 0.08
N HIS A 73 4.27 -6.80 0.16
CA HIS A 73 5.66 -6.81 0.60
C HIS A 73 6.60 -6.10 -0.38
N GLU A 74 6.43 -6.33 -1.69
CA GLU A 74 7.16 -5.59 -2.72
C GLU A 74 6.96 -4.09 -2.61
N LEU A 75 5.70 -3.64 -2.43
CA LEU A 75 5.39 -2.22 -2.28
C LEU A 75 5.94 -1.63 -0.99
N PHE A 76 6.04 -2.42 0.08
CA PHE A 76 6.69 -2.02 1.33
C PHE A 76 8.17 -1.72 1.12
N ASP A 77 8.89 -2.60 0.43
CA ASP A 77 10.31 -2.40 0.16
C ASP A 77 10.55 -1.32 -0.89
N GLU A 78 9.65 -1.18 -1.87
CA GLU A 78 9.67 -0.08 -2.84
C GLU A 78 9.53 1.28 -2.15
N MET A 79 8.62 1.41 -1.18
CA MET A 79 8.43 2.63 -0.39
C MET A 79 9.75 3.07 0.28
N ALA A 80 10.51 2.12 0.84
CA ALA A 80 11.81 2.39 1.45
C ALA A 80 12.86 2.81 0.41
N ALA A 81 12.87 2.18 -0.78
CA ALA A 81 13.76 2.56 -1.88
C ALA A 81 13.49 3.98 -2.40
N TYR A 82 12.25 4.45 -2.33
CA TYR A 82 11.86 5.84 -2.62
C TYR A 82 12.14 6.83 -1.47
N GLY A 83 12.84 6.40 -0.43
CA GLY A 83 13.21 7.24 0.71
C GLY A 83 12.02 7.65 1.59
N LYS A 84 10.91 6.90 1.54
CA LYS A 84 9.75 7.12 2.41
C LYS A 84 9.84 6.17 3.60
N ALA A 85 9.88 6.74 4.81
CA ALA A 85 9.90 5.95 6.04
C ALA A 85 8.53 5.29 6.26
N ALA A 86 8.54 3.98 6.52
CA ALA A 86 7.35 3.23 6.91
C ALA A 86 6.83 3.71 8.27
N ASP A 87 5.51 3.83 8.41
CA ASP A 87 4.86 4.15 9.68
C ASP A 87 4.18 2.91 10.28
N ALA A 88 3.52 3.09 11.44
CA ALA A 88 2.82 1.99 12.10
C ALA A 88 1.72 1.37 11.21
N ARG A 89 1.11 2.15 10.31
CA ARG A 89 0.09 1.63 9.39
C ARG A 89 0.72 0.78 8.30
N THR A 90 1.87 1.19 7.78
CA THR A 90 2.64 0.41 6.80
C THR A 90 3.04 -0.94 7.38
N TYR A 91 3.59 -0.96 8.60
CA TYR A 91 3.99 -2.19 9.29
C TYR A 91 2.79 -3.12 9.56
N ASN A 92 1.69 -2.55 10.06
CA ASN A 92 0.47 -3.31 10.30
C ASN A 92 -0.12 -3.90 9.02
N ALA A 93 0.00 -3.21 7.89
CA ALA A 93 -0.40 -3.76 6.59
C ALA A 93 0.47 -4.96 6.20
N ALA A 94 1.79 -4.87 6.36
CA ALA A 94 2.70 -5.97 6.05
C ALA A 94 2.46 -7.19 6.97
N LEU A 95 2.19 -6.96 8.25
CA LEU A 95 1.84 -8.02 9.20
C LEU A 95 0.51 -8.71 8.83
N LEU A 96 -0.50 -7.93 8.41
CA LEU A 96 -1.76 -8.48 7.90
C LEU A 96 -1.55 -9.36 6.67
N ALA A 97 -0.68 -8.95 5.74
CA ALA A 97 -0.33 -9.79 4.58
C ALA A 97 0.31 -11.12 5.01
N CYS A 98 1.21 -11.09 6.01
CA CYS A 98 1.81 -12.30 6.57
C CYS A 98 0.78 -13.22 7.22
N SER A 99 -0.24 -12.67 7.90
CA SER A 99 -1.27 -13.49 8.56
C SER A 99 -2.16 -14.22 7.57
N HIS A 100 -2.40 -13.65 6.39
CA HIS A 100 -3.11 -14.31 5.29
C HIS A 100 -2.30 -15.46 4.66
N THR A 101 -0.96 -15.35 4.61
CA THR A 101 -0.10 -16.40 4.06
C THR A 101 0.41 -17.39 5.11
N GLY A 102 0.21 -17.11 6.40
CA GLY A 102 0.79 -17.89 7.51
C GLY A 102 2.32 -17.75 7.63
N ASP A 103 2.90 -16.68 7.08
CA ASP A 103 4.36 -16.48 7.07
C ASP A 103 4.84 -15.85 8.38
N VAL A 104 5.01 -16.72 9.38
CA VAL A 104 5.39 -16.34 10.75
C VAL A 104 6.80 -15.76 10.82
N ASP A 105 7.73 -16.22 9.98
CA ASP A 105 9.12 -15.75 10.03
C ASP A 105 9.23 -14.33 9.49
N ARG A 106 8.57 -14.04 8.37
CA ARG A 106 8.47 -12.69 7.83
C ARG A 106 7.73 -11.74 8.78
N ALA A 107 6.68 -12.20 9.46
CA ALA A 107 5.99 -11.40 10.48
C ALA A 107 6.92 -11.00 11.65
N LYS A 108 7.75 -11.94 12.14
CA LYS A 108 8.75 -11.63 13.19
C LYS A 108 9.79 -10.62 12.70
N ASP A 109 10.20 -10.70 11.44
CA ASP A 109 11.16 -9.76 10.87
C ASP A 109 10.59 -8.35 10.73
N TYR A 110 9.32 -8.22 10.33
CA TYR A 110 8.63 -6.93 10.35
C TYR A 110 8.52 -6.34 11.76
N MET A 111 8.21 -7.16 12.77
CA MET A 111 8.18 -6.71 14.16
C MET A 111 9.53 -6.19 14.64
N ARG A 112 10.62 -6.89 14.30
CA ARG A 112 11.98 -6.45 14.62
C ARG A 112 12.34 -5.16 13.89
N ARG A 113 12.01 -5.04 12.60
CA ARG A 113 12.18 -3.81 11.80
C ARG A 113 11.41 -2.65 12.41
N MET A 114 10.16 -2.85 12.80
CA MET A 114 9.29 -1.84 13.39
C MET A 114 9.93 -1.21 14.64
N VAL A 115 10.44 -2.05 15.56
CA VAL A 115 11.15 -1.60 16.77
C VAL A 115 12.45 -0.89 16.43
N ARG A 116 13.24 -1.44 15.51
CA ARG A 116 14.53 -0.85 15.09
C ARG A 116 14.34 0.52 14.47
N ASP A 117 13.29 0.70 13.69
CA ASP A 117 12.97 1.95 13.00
C ASP A 117 12.26 2.95 13.94
N GLY A 118 12.15 2.65 15.24
CA GLY A 118 11.57 3.54 16.26
C GLY A 118 10.04 3.64 16.23
N VAL A 119 9.37 2.76 15.50
CA VAL A 119 7.92 2.71 15.40
C VAL A 119 7.40 1.79 16.51
N ALA A 120 6.58 2.32 17.43
CA ALA A 120 6.06 1.53 18.54
C ALA A 120 4.99 0.53 18.06
N PRO A 121 5.18 -0.79 18.28
CA PRO A 121 4.14 -1.78 18.03
C PRO A 121 2.87 -1.43 18.79
N ASN A 122 1.71 -1.50 18.12
CA ASN A 122 0.42 -1.24 18.75
C ASN A 122 -0.39 -2.54 18.90
N LEU A 123 -1.55 -2.47 19.54
CA LEU A 123 -2.40 -3.65 19.77
C LEU A 123 -2.66 -4.43 18.48
N PHE A 124 -2.86 -3.72 17.37
CA PHE A 124 -3.11 -4.33 16.07
C PHE A 124 -1.91 -5.19 15.62
N SER A 125 -0.68 -4.73 15.81
CA SER A 125 0.53 -5.48 15.48
C SER A 125 0.55 -6.86 16.16
N TYR A 126 0.12 -6.96 17.42
CA TYR A 126 0.13 -8.22 18.18
C TYR A 126 -1.06 -9.15 17.90
N THR A 127 -2.15 -8.63 17.34
CA THR A 127 -3.41 -9.37 17.16
C THR A 127 -3.71 -9.79 15.72
N THR A 128 -3.04 -9.18 14.74
CA THR A 128 -3.13 -9.59 13.33
C THR A 128 -2.09 -10.63 12.97
#